data_AF-A0A8R1HRP8-F1
#
_entry.id   AF-A0A8R1HRP8-F1
#
_cell.length_a   1.000
_cell.length_b   1.000
_cell.length_c   1.000
_cell.angle_alpha   90.00
_cell.angle_beta   90.00
_cell.angle_gamma   90.00
#
_symmetry.space_group_name_H-M   'P 1'
#
loop_
_entity.id
_entity.type
_entity.pdbx_description
1 polymer ?
#
loop_
_entity_poly.entity_id
_entity_poly.type
_entity_poly.pdbx_seq_one_letter_code
_entity_poly.pdbx_strand_id
1 'polypeptide(L)'
;MVNTTQRCETLYNKLIECEKQNRIIEKDKGATASALSFITHLKKLCNHPYLVYEELQKPENRFSSKCLSVFPDTFNPKSFDPSFSGKMKVLDYILAVTRKTTDDRFVLVSNYTQTIDQFMELCKLRGYDFVRLDGSMSIKQRSKIVDTFNDPTSNVFCFLLSSKAGGCGLNLIGANRLVMFDPDWNPANDDQAMARVWRDGQKKMCFIYRLLATGSIEEKMFQRQTHKKALSSCVVDAGEDVARHFSTEQLRELFKLESSVASDTHEKLKCKRCIQGVESLDPPATADCASDLSNWFHSQKSARKVADNVLRAVFECGSISFVFHQKSHNVEVKKSAEKVEEKDEEYVPSEAEELDEDE
;
A
#
# COMPACT_ATOMS: atom_id res chain seq x y z
N MET A 1 6.05 -6.04 3.41
CA MET A 1 7.44 -5.53 3.48
C MET A 1 8.08 -5.65 2.12
N VAL A 2 8.67 -4.58 1.63
CA VAL A 2 9.19 -4.47 0.28
C VAL A 2 10.68 -4.15 0.34
N ASN A 3 11.48 -4.95 -0.36
CA ASN A 3 12.93 -4.75 -0.42
C ASN A 3 13.25 -3.36 -0.99
N THR A 4 14.12 -2.64 -0.29
CA THR A 4 14.66 -1.38 -0.78
C THR A 4 15.65 -1.68 -1.91
N THR A 5 15.72 -0.83 -2.94
CA THR A 5 16.72 -1.03 -4.01
C THR A 5 18.11 -0.70 -3.47
N GLN A 6 19.17 -1.33 -4.00
CA GLN A 6 20.55 -1.07 -3.58
C GLN A 6 20.90 0.43 -3.62
N ARG A 7 20.40 1.14 -4.65
CA ARG A 7 20.57 2.60 -4.78
C ARG A 7 19.88 3.35 -3.66
N CYS A 8 18.62 3.02 -3.36
CA CYS A 8 17.90 3.62 -2.24
C CYS A 8 18.62 3.37 -0.92
N GLU A 9 19.16 2.17 -0.67
CA GLU A 9 19.90 1.86 0.56
C GLU A 9 21.18 2.69 0.70
N THR A 10 21.97 2.81 -0.37
CA THR A 10 23.18 3.65 -0.37
C THR A 10 22.82 5.11 -0.08
N LEU A 11 21.79 5.64 -0.74
CA LEU A 11 21.33 7.01 -0.52
C LEU A 11 20.78 7.22 0.90
N TYR A 12 20.04 6.25 1.42
CA TYR A 12 19.48 6.29 2.78
C TYR A 12 20.61 6.39 3.82
N ASN A 13 21.63 5.53 3.69
CA ASN A 13 22.79 5.55 4.59
C ASN A 13 23.58 6.87 4.47
N LYS A 14 23.73 7.41 3.25
CA LYS A 14 24.41 8.69 3.03
C LYS A 14 23.66 9.86 3.65
N LEU A 15 22.33 9.88 3.54
CA LEU A 15 21.48 10.87 4.18
C LEU A 15 21.61 10.83 5.71
N ILE A 16 21.64 9.64 6.32
CA ILE A 16 21.88 9.50 7.77
C ILE A 16 23.25 10.05 8.16
N GLU A 17 24.30 9.73 7.39
CA GLU A 17 25.66 10.21 7.67
C GLU A 17 25.72 11.74 7.61
N CYS A 18 25.11 12.34 6.58
CA CYS A 18 25.04 13.78 6.43
C CYS A 18 24.27 14.43 7.58
N GLU A 19 23.12 13.89 7.97
CA GLU A 19 22.32 14.40 9.10
C GLU A 19 23.09 14.33 10.42
N LYS A 20 23.87 13.26 10.66
CA LYS A 20 24.72 13.15 11.86
C LYS A 20 25.76 14.28 11.90
N GLN A 21 26.46 14.53 10.80
CA GLN A 21 27.47 15.60 10.71
C GLN A 21 26.82 16.98 10.92
N ASN A 22 25.68 17.19 10.28
CA ASN A 22 24.87 18.38 10.35
C ASN A 22 24.44 18.73 11.78
N ARG A 23 23.96 17.74 12.55
CA ARG A 23 23.62 17.91 13.98
C ARG A 23 24.80 18.25 14.87
N ILE A 24 25.97 17.68 14.59
CA ILE A 24 27.21 17.99 15.33
C ILE A 24 27.60 19.47 15.12
N ILE A 25 27.47 19.98 13.90
CA ILE A 25 27.83 21.37 13.55
C ILE A 25 26.85 22.37 14.20
N GLU A 26 25.56 22.06 14.24
CA GLU A 26 24.50 23.00 14.69
C GLU A 26 24.32 23.11 16.22
N LYS A 27 25.10 22.37 17.03
CA LYS A 27 25.06 22.40 18.51
C LYS A 27 23.62 22.31 19.08
N ASP A 28 22.82 21.36 18.60
CA ASP A 28 21.46 21.05 19.10
C ASP A 28 20.45 22.21 19.15
N LYS A 29 20.69 23.33 18.45
CA LYS A 29 19.73 24.43 18.37
C LYS A 29 18.52 24.02 17.51
N GLY A 30 17.45 23.54 18.16
CA GLY A 30 16.17 23.24 17.50
C GLY A 30 16.06 21.83 16.91
N ALA A 31 16.55 20.81 17.64
CA ALA A 31 16.63 19.40 17.21
C ALA A 31 15.32 18.83 16.61
N THR A 32 14.16 19.28 17.07
CA THR A 32 12.85 18.74 16.66
C THR A 32 12.45 19.14 15.25
N ALA A 33 12.64 20.40 14.85
CA ALA A 33 12.26 20.87 13.51
C ALA A 33 13.15 20.25 12.41
N SER A 34 14.46 20.15 12.65
CA SER A 34 15.39 19.45 11.74
C SER A 34 15.06 17.96 11.64
N ALA A 35 14.69 17.31 12.74
CA ALA A 35 14.30 15.90 12.74
C ALA A 35 13.08 15.65 11.84
N LEU A 36 12.05 16.50 11.91
CA LEU A 36 10.84 16.36 11.08
C LEU A 36 11.13 16.52 9.59
N SER A 37 11.97 17.49 9.23
CA SER A 37 12.43 17.65 7.86
C SER A 37 13.19 16.40 7.39
N PHE A 38 14.09 15.87 8.22
CA PHE A 38 14.85 14.68 7.87
C PHE A 38 13.97 13.42 7.73
N ILE A 39 13.01 13.22 8.64
CA ILE A 39 11.97 12.17 8.54
C ILE A 39 11.26 12.27 7.19
N THR A 40 10.89 13.49 6.78
CA THR A 40 10.21 13.73 5.50
C THR A 40 11.07 13.31 4.31
N HIS A 41 12.37 13.59 4.32
CA HIS A 41 13.30 13.15 3.27
C HIS A 41 13.41 11.62 3.21
N LEU A 42 13.52 10.94 4.36
CA LEU A 42 13.59 9.46 4.39
C LEU A 42 12.28 8.83 3.88
N LYS A 43 11.12 9.39 4.25
CA LYS A 43 9.82 8.92 3.73
C LYS A 43 9.70 9.11 2.22
N LYS A 44 10.13 10.28 1.70
CA LYS A 44 10.19 10.53 0.24
C LYS A 44 11.10 9.52 -0.46
N LEU A 45 12.26 9.20 0.12
CA LEU A 45 13.18 8.21 -0.42
C LEU A 45 12.54 6.82 -0.52
N CYS A 46 11.86 6.37 0.54
CA CYS A 46 11.15 5.09 0.54
C CYS A 46 10.09 5.03 -0.56
N ASN A 47 9.41 6.15 -0.84
CA ASN A 47 8.45 6.25 -1.94
C ASN A 47 9.14 6.16 -3.30
N HIS A 48 10.06 7.08 -3.61
CA HIS A 48 10.83 7.08 -4.84
C HIS A 48 12.07 8.00 -4.75
N PRO A 49 13.26 7.59 -5.25
CA PRO A 49 14.47 8.42 -5.25
C PRO A 49 14.30 9.79 -5.91
N TYR A 50 13.45 9.87 -6.94
CA TYR A 50 13.12 11.10 -7.65
C TYR A 50 12.65 12.22 -6.71
N LEU A 51 11.81 11.89 -5.73
CA LEU A 51 11.22 12.86 -4.80
C LEU A 51 12.26 13.51 -3.89
N VAL A 52 13.39 12.82 -3.68
CA VAL A 52 14.52 13.35 -2.92
C VAL A 52 15.47 14.09 -3.83
N TYR A 53 15.68 13.60 -5.05
CA TYR A 53 16.53 14.26 -6.04
C TYR A 53 16.09 15.70 -6.32
N GLU A 54 14.80 15.94 -6.57
CA GLU A 54 14.24 17.29 -6.76
C GLU A 54 14.52 18.22 -5.57
N GLU A 55 14.43 17.70 -4.35
CA GLU A 55 14.71 18.47 -3.13
C GLU A 55 16.20 18.75 -2.94
N LEU A 56 17.06 17.80 -3.32
CA LEU A 56 18.52 17.94 -3.21
C LEU A 56 19.09 18.92 -4.23
N GLN A 57 18.42 19.18 -5.34
CA GLN A 57 18.82 20.19 -6.32
C GLN A 57 18.64 21.62 -5.82
N LYS A 58 17.80 21.83 -4.80
CA LYS A 58 17.56 23.15 -4.23
C LYS A 58 18.78 23.64 -3.44
N PRO A 59 19.32 24.85 -3.71
CA PRO A 59 20.55 25.33 -3.10
C PRO A 59 20.45 25.50 -1.57
N GLU A 60 19.25 25.77 -1.05
CA GLU A 60 18.95 25.85 0.38
C GLU A 60 18.92 24.48 1.10
N ASN A 61 18.98 23.37 0.36
CA ASN A 61 18.92 22.05 0.97
C ASN A 61 20.26 21.67 1.61
N ARG A 62 20.25 21.48 2.93
CA ARG A 62 21.42 21.12 3.75
C ARG A 62 22.08 19.77 3.43
N PHE A 63 21.50 18.97 2.52
CA PHE A 63 22.04 17.67 2.07
C PHE A 63 22.60 17.68 0.64
N SER A 64 22.39 18.78 -0.11
CA SER A 64 22.57 18.90 -1.57
C SER A 64 23.95 18.43 -2.07
N SER A 65 25.04 19.05 -1.64
CA SER A 65 26.37 18.85 -2.23
C SER A 65 26.96 17.44 -2.03
N LYS A 66 26.57 16.72 -0.97
CA LYS A 66 27.13 15.40 -0.61
C LYS A 66 26.29 14.21 -1.08
N CYS A 67 24.99 14.40 -1.29
CA CYS A 67 24.07 13.31 -1.63
C CYS A 67 23.79 13.21 -3.13
N LEU A 68 23.96 14.29 -3.90
CA LEU A 68 23.77 14.28 -5.36
C LEU A 68 24.74 13.33 -6.08
N SER A 69 25.94 13.12 -5.54
CA SER A 69 26.94 12.19 -6.11
C SER A 69 26.54 10.71 -6.06
N VAL A 70 25.50 10.35 -5.29
CA VAL A 70 24.96 8.99 -5.24
C VAL A 70 24.10 8.67 -6.47
N PHE A 71 23.56 9.70 -7.13
CA PHE A 71 22.79 9.53 -8.35
C PHE A 71 23.75 9.39 -9.54
N PRO A 72 23.52 8.42 -10.44
CA PRO A 72 24.34 8.31 -11.65
C PRO A 72 24.14 9.54 -12.54
N ASP A 73 25.13 9.90 -13.34
CA ASP A 73 25.03 11.02 -14.30
C ASP A 73 23.90 10.82 -15.32
N THR A 74 23.51 9.56 -15.55
CA THR A 74 22.39 9.17 -16.41
C THR A 74 21.03 9.30 -15.72
N PHE A 75 20.97 9.70 -14.45
CA PHE A 75 19.72 9.89 -13.74
C PHE A 75 18.98 11.08 -14.34
N ASN A 76 17.97 10.79 -15.15
CA ASN A 76 17.13 11.82 -15.74
C ASN A 76 15.88 12.00 -14.88
N PRO A 77 15.71 13.17 -14.22
CA PRO A 77 14.48 13.45 -13.47
C PRO A 77 13.22 13.39 -14.35
N LYS A 78 13.33 13.64 -15.65
CA LYS A 78 12.16 13.64 -16.55
C LYS A 78 11.70 12.25 -16.97
N SER A 79 12.49 11.20 -16.75
CA SER A 79 12.12 9.82 -17.10
C SER A 79 11.68 9.06 -15.86
N PHE A 80 10.40 8.72 -15.79
CA PHE A 80 9.85 7.87 -14.73
C PHE A 80 10.23 6.40 -14.95
N ASP A 81 10.83 5.77 -13.94
CA ASP A 81 11.17 4.34 -13.95
C ASP A 81 10.77 3.70 -12.61
N PRO A 82 9.74 2.82 -12.59
CA PRO A 82 9.28 2.19 -11.35
C PRO A 82 10.33 1.29 -10.71
N SER A 83 11.33 0.80 -11.46
CA SER A 83 12.38 -0.10 -10.96
C SER A 83 13.32 0.56 -9.95
N PHE A 84 13.36 1.90 -9.90
CA PHE A 84 14.22 2.64 -8.99
C PHE A 84 13.72 2.63 -7.54
N SER A 85 12.45 2.30 -7.31
CA SER A 85 11.86 2.13 -5.97
C SER A 85 11.28 0.73 -5.82
N GLY A 86 11.62 0.06 -4.72
CA GLY A 86 11.06 -1.26 -4.42
C GLY A 86 9.53 -1.22 -4.35
N LYS A 87 8.98 -0.21 -3.67
CA LYS A 87 7.52 -0.06 -3.53
C LYS A 87 6.85 0.24 -4.86
N MET A 88 7.44 1.11 -5.69
CA MET A 88 6.88 1.43 -6.99
C MET A 88 6.92 0.23 -7.94
N LYS A 89 8.01 -0.55 -7.90
CA LYS A 89 8.14 -1.82 -8.63
C LYS A 89 7.09 -2.85 -8.20
N VAL A 90 6.86 -3.02 -6.89
CA VAL A 90 5.81 -3.92 -6.38
C VAL A 90 4.43 -3.43 -6.80
N LEU A 91 4.16 -2.12 -6.73
CA LEU A 91 2.89 -1.55 -7.18
C LEU A 91 2.67 -1.82 -8.68
N ASP A 92 3.66 -1.56 -9.52
CA ASP A 92 3.61 -1.84 -10.96
C ASP A 92 3.27 -3.32 -11.25
N TYR A 93 3.92 -4.24 -10.54
CA TYR A 93 3.64 -5.67 -10.67
C TYR A 93 2.23 -6.05 -10.20
N ILE A 94 1.77 -5.53 -9.07
CA ILE A 94 0.40 -5.77 -8.57
C ILE A 94 -0.62 -5.29 -9.61
N LEU A 95 -0.48 -4.06 -10.12
CA LEU A 95 -1.37 -3.50 -11.13
C LEU A 95 -1.37 -4.33 -12.42
N ALA A 96 -0.19 -4.71 -12.91
CA ALA A 96 -0.05 -5.49 -14.14
C ALA A 96 -0.65 -6.90 -14.03
N VAL A 97 -0.37 -7.60 -12.93
CA VAL A 97 -0.92 -8.94 -12.67
C VAL A 97 -2.44 -8.86 -12.53
N THR A 98 -2.97 -7.90 -11.77
CA THR A 98 -4.41 -7.71 -11.63
C THR A 98 -5.06 -7.41 -12.98
N ARG A 99 -4.53 -6.46 -13.76
CA ARG A 99 -5.10 -6.12 -15.08
C ARG A 99 -5.16 -7.30 -16.04
N LYS A 100 -4.22 -8.25 -15.92
CA LYS A 100 -4.17 -9.46 -16.75
C LYS A 100 -5.09 -10.58 -16.25
N THR A 101 -5.36 -10.65 -14.94
CA THR A 101 -5.98 -11.83 -14.30
C THR A 101 -7.37 -11.59 -13.76
N THR A 102 -7.77 -10.34 -13.53
CA THR A 102 -9.08 -9.97 -13.00
C THR A 102 -9.59 -8.66 -13.62
N ASP A 103 -10.84 -8.32 -13.33
CA ASP A 103 -11.49 -7.05 -13.66
C ASP A 103 -11.54 -6.11 -12.43
N ASP A 104 -10.67 -6.33 -11.45
CA ASP A 104 -10.64 -5.54 -10.22
C ASP A 104 -10.10 -4.13 -10.49
N ARG A 105 -10.60 -3.15 -9.73
CA ARG A 105 -10.14 -1.76 -9.78
C ARG A 105 -9.47 -1.34 -8.49
N PHE A 106 -8.58 -0.35 -8.59
CA PHE A 106 -7.73 0.09 -7.47
C PHE A 106 -8.08 1.47 -6.94
N VAL A 107 -7.99 1.63 -5.62
CA VAL A 107 -7.75 2.93 -4.98
C VAL A 107 -6.29 2.98 -4.53
N LEU A 108 -5.53 3.93 -5.05
CA LEU A 108 -4.13 4.16 -4.68
C LEU A 108 -4.05 5.36 -3.74
N VAL A 109 -3.68 5.11 -2.49
CA VAL A 109 -3.65 6.13 -1.43
C VAL A 109 -2.21 6.49 -1.09
N SER A 110 -1.94 7.79 -1.05
CA SER A 110 -0.68 8.34 -0.54
C SER A 110 -0.94 9.57 0.35
N ASN A 111 -0.06 9.82 1.31
CA ASN A 111 -0.09 11.06 2.10
C ASN A 111 0.58 12.24 1.37
N TYR A 112 1.27 12.00 0.25
CA TYR A 112 2.04 12.99 -0.48
C TYR A 112 1.53 13.17 -1.91
N THR A 113 1.20 14.40 -2.29
CA THR A 113 0.77 14.72 -3.66
C THR A 113 1.85 14.43 -4.69
N GLN A 114 3.12 14.65 -4.37
CA GLN A 114 4.23 14.32 -5.27
C GLN A 114 4.31 12.80 -5.57
N THR A 115 3.94 11.94 -4.62
CA THR A 115 3.84 10.49 -4.87
C THR A 115 2.64 10.17 -5.76
N ILE A 116 1.52 10.90 -5.61
CA ILE A 116 0.38 10.78 -6.51
C ILE A 116 0.76 11.16 -7.94
N ASP A 117 1.60 12.18 -8.12
CA ASP A 117 2.16 12.53 -9.44
C ASP A 117 2.93 11.33 -10.03
N GLN A 118 3.71 10.60 -9.22
CA GLN A 118 4.38 9.38 -9.67
C GLN A 118 3.40 8.25 -10.05
N PHE A 119 2.27 8.11 -9.35
CA PHE A 119 1.23 7.16 -9.76
C PHE A 119 0.62 7.53 -11.11
N MET A 120 0.46 8.83 -11.40
CA MET A 120 0.00 9.28 -12.71
C MET A 120 1.00 8.88 -13.79
N GLU A 121 2.30 9.09 -13.55
CA GLU A 121 3.33 8.68 -14.51
C GLU A 121 3.36 7.16 -14.71
N LEU A 122 3.17 6.36 -13.65
CA LEU A 122 3.02 4.91 -13.77
C LEU A 122 1.80 4.52 -14.60
N CYS A 123 0.64 5.13 -14.34
CA CYS A 123 -0.58 4.85 -15.09
C CYS A 123 -0.43 5.23 -16.56
N LYS A 124 0.15 6.40 -16.87
CA LYS A 124 0.44 6.83 -18.24
C LYS A 124 1.40 5.87 -18.95
N LEU A 125 2.49 5.48 -18.28
CA LEU A 125 3.49 4.54 -18.81
C LEU A 125 2.86 3.19 -19.18
N ARG A 126 1.87 2.74 -18.41
CA ARG A 126 1.18 1.46 -18.61
C ARG A 126 -0.13 1.55 -19.39
N GLY A 127 -0.59 2.75 -19.75
CA GLY A 127 -1.86 2.96 -20.44
C GLY A 127 -3.09 2.66 -19.58
N TYR A 128 -3.02 2.90 -18.27
CA TYR A 128 -4.17 2.74 -17.37
C TYR A 128 -4.97 4.03 -17.28
N ASP A 129 -6.29 3.93 -17.47
CA ASP A 129 -7.20 5.04 -17.18
C ASP A 129 -7.27 5.28 -15.67
N PHE A 130 -7.17 6.55 -15.27
CA PHE A 130 -7.19 6.94 -13.86
C PHE A 130 -7.92 8.25 -13.62
N VAL A 131 -8.38 8.43 -12.39
CA VAL A 131 -8.88 9.71 -11.87
C VAL A 131 -8.10 10.08 -10.61
N ARG A 132 -7.97 11.38 -10.32
CA ARG A 132 -7.23 11.88 -9.16
C ARG A 132 -8.13 12.72 -8.27
N LEU A 133 -8.03 12.53 -6.96
CA LEU A 133 -8.65 13.36 -5.94
C LEU A 133 -7.60 13.70 -4.87
N ASP A 134 -7.15 14.95 -4.87
CA ASP A 134 -6.10 15.44 -3.98
C ASP A 134 -6.47 16.71 -3.19
N GLY A 135 -7.73 17.15 -3.30
CA GLY A 135 -8.28 18.29 -2.56
C GLY A 135 -8.25 19.60 -3.34
N SER A 136 -7.63 19.63 -4.52
CA SER A 136 -7.64 20.80 -5.42
C SER A 136 -8.96 20.97 -6.18
N MET A 137 -9.82 19.94 -6.20
CA MET A 137 -11.03 19.89 -7.02
C MET A 137 -12.23 20.53 -6.33
N SER A 138 -13.11 21.15 -7.13
CA SER A 138 -14.41 21.60 -6.64
C SER A 138 -15.32 20.43 -6.25
N ILE A 139 -16.32 20.70 -5.39
CA ILE A 139 -17.29 19.70 -4.94
C ILE A 139 -18.00 19.02 -6.12
N LYS A 140 -18.41 19.79 -7.14
CA LYS A 140 -19.09 19.25 -8.34
C LYS A 140 -18.20 18.30 -9.13
N GLN A 141 -16.93 18.67 -9.34
CA GLN A 141 -15.98 17.81 -10.04
C GLN A 141 -15.68 16.54 -9.23
N ARG A 142 -15.56 16.66 -7.90
CA ARG A 142 -15.40 15.53 -6.98
C ARG A 142 -16.54 14.52 -7.13
N SER A 143 -17.80 14.96 -7.08
CA SER A 143 -18.95 14.05 -7.25
C SER A 143 -18.89 13.33 -8.60
N LYS A 144 -18.64 14.07 -9.69
CA LYS A 144 -18.55 13.49 -11.03
C LYS A 144 -17.51 12.37 -11.14
N ILE A 145 -16.29 12.58 -10.64
CA ILE A 145 -15.23 11.54 -10.73
C ILE A 145 -15.54 10.33 -9.86
N VAL A 146 -16.22 10.52 -8.72
CA VAL A 146 -16.64 9.42 -7.83
C VAL A 146 -17.74 8.60 -8.50
N ASP A 147 -18.73 9.25 -9.08
CA ASP A 147 -19.82 8.60 -9.80
C ASP A 147 -19.28 7.84 -11.01
N THR A 148 -18.39 8.47 -11.79
CA THR A 148 -17.71 7.83 -12.92
C THR A 148 -16.86 6.63 -12.48
N PHE A 149 -16.22 6.68 -11.31
CA PHE A 149 -15.42 5.54 -10.84
C PHE A 149 -16.28 4.39 -10.32
N ASN A 150 -17.42 4.69 -9.68
CA ASN A 150 -18.32 3.68 -9.14
C ASN A 150 -19.18 3.02 -10.23
N ASP A 151 -19.37 3.68 -11.38
CA ASP A 151 -20.05 3.10 -12.54
C ASP A 151 -19.33 1.81 -13.00
N PRO A 152 -20.01 0.66 -13.06
CA PRO A 152 -19.44 -0.60 -13.55
C PRO A 152 -19.01 -0.56 -15.02
N THR A 153 -19.58 0.34 -15.84
CA THR A 153 -19.25 0.50 -17.26
C THR A 153 -18.00 1.35 -17.50
N SER A 154 -17.48 1.97 -16.45
CA SER A 154 -16.32 2.84 -16.51
C SER A 154 -15.01 2.07 -16.69
N ASN A 155 -14.19 2.53 -17.63
CA ASN A 155 -12.87 1.98 -17.91
C ASN A 155 -11.79 2.41 -16.91
N VAL A 156 -12.11 3.33 -15.99
CA VAL A 156 -11.15 3.86 -15.01
C VAL A 156 -10.64 2.73 -14.12
N PHE A 157 -9.36 2.41 -14.25
CA PHE A 157 -8.71 1.32 -13.52
C PHE A 157 -8.20 1.75 -12.14
N CYS A 158 -7.70 2.98 -12.03
CA CYS A 158 -7.09 3.51 -10.80
C CYS A 158 -7.74 4.81 -10.32
N PHE A 159 -8.14 4.85 -9.06
CA PHE A 159 -8.51 6.08 -8.35
C PHE A 159 -7.35 6.52 -7.46
N LEU A 160 -6.68 7.62 -7.82
CA LEU A 160 -5.55 8.17 -7.10
C LEU A 160 -6.05 9.14 -6.02
N LEU A 161 -5.73 8.86 -4.76
CA LEU A 161 -6.34 9.53 -3.62
C LEU A 161 -5.28 10.05 -2.65
N SER A 162 -5.32 11.35 -2.37
CA SER A 162 -4.63 11.86 -1.19
C SER A 162 -5.39 11.44 0.07
N SER A 163 -4.68 10.87 1.03
CA SER A 163 -5.23 10.47 2.33
C SER A 163 -6.03 11.63 2.98
N LYS A 164 -5.50 12.85 2.87
CA LYS A 164 -6.06 14.10 3.43
C LYS A 164 -7.27 14.65 2.67
N ALA A 165 -7.44 14.31 1.39
CA ALA A 165 -8.43 14.95 0.53
C ALA A 165 -9.82 14.29 0.54
N GLY A 166 -9.95 13.12 1.16
CA GLY A 166 -11.18 12.32 1.04
C GLY A 166 -12.34 12.75 1.95
N GLY A 167 -12.10 13.53 3.01
CA GLY A 167 -13.14 13.91 3.97
C GLY A 167 -13.91 12.73 4.58
N CYS A 168 -14.91 13.01 5.41
CA CYS A 168 -15.84 12.00 5.89
C CYS A 168 -16.79 11.58 4.76
N GLY A 169 -17.06 10.28 4.61
CA GLY A 169 -18.14 9.76 3.77
C GLY A 169 -17.84 9.50 2.29
N LEU A 170 -16.58 9.54 1.84
CA LEU A 170 -16.25 9.14 0.46
C LEU A 170 -16.57 7.66 0.23
N ASN A 171 -17.27 7.35 -0.87
CA ASN A 171 -17.67 5.99 -1.25
C ASN A 171 -16.98 5.58 -2.55
N LEU A 172 -16.10 4.58 -2.51
CA LEU A 172 -15.30 4.09 -3.64
C LEU A 172 -15.50 2.58 -3.87
N ILE A 173 -16.73 2.08 -3.70
CA ILE A 173 -17.10 0.67 -3.94
C ILE A 173 -16.89 0.19 -5.38
N GLY A 174 -16.62 1.11 -6.33
CA GLY A 174 -16.17 0.75 -7.67
C GLY A 174 -14.85 -0.02 -7.68
N ALA A 175 -14.01 0.17 -6.67
CA ALA A 175 -12.82 -0.63 -6.43
C ALA A 175 -13.09 -1.75 -5.43
N ASN A 176 -12.25 -2.78 -5.49
CA ASN A 176 -12.15 -3.82 -4.47
C ASN A 176 -10.69 -4.08 -4.07
N ARG A 177 -9.73 -3.33 -4.63
CA ARG A 177 -8.34 -3.35 -4.17
C ARG A 177 -7.92 -1.95 -3.73
N LEU A 178 -7.27 -1.85 -2.58
CA LEU A 178 -6.76 -0.59 -2.04
C LEU A 178 -5.29 -0.72 -1.68
N VAL A 179 -4.45 0.18 -2.18
CA VAL A 179 -3.03 0.25 -1.84
C VAL A 179 -2.78 1.49 -1.00
N MET A 180 -2.33 1.29 0.23
CA MET A 180 -1.77 2.32 1.10
C MET A 180 -0.27 2.32 0.88
N PHE A 181 0.20 3.30 0.11
CA PHE A 181 1.57 3.30 -0.40
C PHE A 181 2.60 3.76 0.63
N ASP A 182 2.20 4.63 1.56
CA ASP A 182 3.05 5.16 2.62
C ASP A 182 2.27 5.31 3.94
N PRO A 183 2.89 5.00 5.08
CA PRO A 183 2.22 5.06 6.37
C PRO A 183 2.08 6.51 6.88
N ASP A 184 0.94 6.78 7.52
CA ASP A 184 0.73 7.99 8.31
C ASP A 184 1.15 7.78 9.79
N TRP A 185 1.35 8.84 10.55
CA TRP A 185 1.61 8.68 11.98
C TRP A 185 0.34 8.33 12.76
N ASN A 186 -0.82 8.81 12.29
CA ASN A 186 -2.11 8.55 12.91
C ASN A 186 -2.76 7.31 12.27
N PRO A 187 -2.89 6.18 13.00
CA PRO A 187 -3.55 4.99 12.48
C PRO A 187 -5.01 5.22 12.05
N ALA A 188 -5.71 6.23 12.59
CA ALA A 188 -7.09 6.52 12.22
C ALA A 188 -7.23 6.99 10.75
N ASN A 189 -6.19 7.63 10.19
CA ASN A 189 -6.18 8.04 8.79
C ASN A 189 -6.16 6.83 7.86
N ASP A 190 -5.38 5.82 8.24
CA ASP A 190 -5.27 4.54 7.55
C ASP A 190 -6.61 3.77 7.59
N ASP A 191 -7.24 3.71 8.76
CA ASP A 191 -8.55 3.07 8.95
C ASP A 191 -9.66 3.78 8.15
N GLN A 192 -9.63 5.11 8.12
CA GLN A 192 -10.56 5.89 7.31
C GLN A 192 -10.38 5.61 5.81
N ALA A 193 -9.15 5.41 5.33
CA ALA A 193 -8.90 5.07 3.93
C ALA A 193 -9.47 3.70 3.57
N MET A 194 -9.27 2.68 4.41
CA MET A 194 -9.83 1.33 4.21
C MET A 194 -11.36 1.33 4.14
N ALA A 195 -12.01 2.10 5.02
CA ALA A 195 -13.47 2.24 5.09
C ALA A 195 -14.11 2.93 3.87
N ARG A 196 -13.32 3.42 2.90
CA ARG A 196 -13.81 3.99 1.63
C ARG A 196 -14.13 2.90 0.60
N VAL A 197 -13.52 1.72 0.73
CA VAL A 197 -13.64 0.60 -0.23
C VAL A 197 -14.36 -0.59 0.40
N TRP A 198 -14.00 -0.97 1.63
CA TRP A 198 -14.71 -1.99 2.39
C TRP A 198 -15.82 -1.35 3.21
N ARG A 199 -17.00 -1.21 2.59
CA ARG A 199 -18.22 -0.60 3.12
C ARG A 199 -19.45 -1.19 2.43
N ASP A 200 -20.62 -0.99 3.02
CA ASP A 200 -21.93 -1.25 2.43
C ASP A 200 -22.01 -0.84 0.95
N GLY A 201 -22.53 -1.76 0.13
CA GLY A 201 -22.59 -1.63 -1.32
C GLY A 201 -21.44 -2.34 -2.06
N GLN A 202 -20.38 -2.75 -1.36
CA GLN A 202 -19.33 -3.59 -1.93
C GLN A 202 -19.86 -4.98 -2.30
N LYS A 203 -19.56 -5.44 -3.52
CA LYS A 203 -20.00 -6.73 -4.08
C LYS A 203 -18.87 -7.70 -4.38
N LYS A 204 -17.61 -7.28 -4.25
CA LYS A 204 -16.42 -8.10 -4.50
C LYS A 204 -15.62 -8.26 -3.20
N MET A 205 -14.82 -9.32 -3.13
CA MET A 205 -13.84 -9.49 -2.06
C MET A 205 -12.84 -8.34 -2.10
N CYS A 206 -12.63 -7.71 -0.95
CA CYS A 206 -11.70 -6.59 -0.81
C CYS A 206 -10.29 -7.05 -0.46
N PHE A 207 -9.29 -6.43 -1.09
CA PHE A 207 -7.87 -6.62 -0.77
C PHE A 207 -7.25 -5.28 -0.37
N ILE A 208 -6.69 -5.22 0.84
CA ILE A 208 -5.99 -4.04 1.34
C ILE A 208 -4.49 -4.33 1.42
N TYR A 209 -3.69 -3.52 0.74
CA TYR A 209 -2.24 -3.61 0.75
C TYR A 209 -1.65 -2.44 1.51
N ARG A 210 -0.75 -2.72 2.45
CA ARG A 210 0.08 -1.71 3.12
C ARG A 210 1.52 -1.95 2.71
N LEU A 211 2.05 -1.09 1.86
CA LEU A 211 3.43 -1.20 1.38
C LEU A 211 4.35 -0.47 2.34
N LEU A 212 5.39 -1.15 2.80
CA LEU A 212 6.37 -0.65 3.75
C LEU A 212 7.76 -1.04 3.25
N ALA A 213 8.67 -0.09 3.14
CA ALA A 213 10.07 -0.38 2.82
C ALA A 213 10.76 -1.06 4.02
N THR A 214 11.30 -2.26 3.79
CA THR A 214 11.88 -3.13 4.82
C THR A 214 13.03 -2.47 5.57
N GLY A 215 13.01 -2.59 6.90
CA GLY A 215 14.05 -2.07 7.79
C GLY A 215 14.15 -0.55 7.85
N SER A 216 13.30 0.18 7.13
CA SER A 216 13.37 1.63 6.99
C SER A 216 12.53 2.35 8.05
N ILE A 217 12.55 3.69 8.01
CA ILE A 217 11.69 4.55 8.82
C ILE A 217 10.20 4.18 8.71
N GLU A 218 9.73 3.71 7.55
CA GLU A 218 8.33 3.35 7.37
C GLU A 218 7.92 2.16 8.23
N GLU A 219 8.81 1.18 8.37
CA GLU A 219 8.56 0.02 9.22
C GLU A 219 8.57 0.42 10.71
N LYS A 220 9.47 1.32 11.12
CA LYS A 220 9.48 1.89 12.47
C LYS A 220 8.24 2.74 12.76
N MET A 221 7.74 3.49 11.77
CA MET A 221 6.48 4.23 11.88
C MET A 221 5.31 3.27 12.07
N PHE A 222 5.25 2.21 11.28
CA PHE A 222 4.22 1.18 11.39
C PHE A 222 4.22 0.49 12.77
N GLN A 223 5.40 0.17 13.33
CA GLN A 223 5.51 -0.36 14.69
C GLN A 223 4.93 0.58 15.76
N ARG A 224 5.11 1.90 15.59
CA ARG A 224 4.54 2.89 16.51
C ARG A 224 3.03 3.00 16.35
N GLN A 225 2.50 2.89 15.13
CA GLN A 225 1.06 2.83 14.91
C GLN A 225 0.42 1.62 15.58
N THR A 226 1.02 0.43 15.45
CA THR A 226 0.48 -0.79 16.09
C THR A 226 0.52 -0.71 17.60
N HIS A 227 1.62 -0.19 18.16
CA HIS A 227 1.73 0.08 19.60
C HIS A 227 0.66 1.08 20.07
N LYS A 228 0.43 2.17 19.32
CA LYS A 228 -0.59 3.16 19.65
C LYS A 228 -2.00 2.57 19.58
N LYS A 229 -2.31 1.75 18.58
CA LYS A 229 -3.60 1.04 18.50
C LYS A 229 -3.82 0.15 19.73
N ALA A 230 -2.81 -0.63 20.11
CA ALA A 230 -2.86 -1.51 21.27
C ALA A 230 -3.03 -0.76 22.61
N LEU A 231 -2.47 0.46 22.72
CA LEU A 231 -2.69 1.32 23.89
C LEU A 231 -4.06 2.01 23.85
N SER A 232 -4.52 2.47 22.69
CA SER A 232 -5.81 3.17 22.56
C SER A 232 -7.01 2.25 22.80
N SER A 233 -6.87 0.95 22.53
CA SER A 233 -7.85 -0.05 22.96
C SER A 233 -7.96 -0.17 24.48
N CYS A 234 -6.96 0.34 25.22
CA CYS A 234 -6.92 0.34 26.68
C CYS A 234 -7.22 1.72 27.30
N VAL A 235 -7.09 2.83 26.55
CA VAL A 235 -7.31 4.21 27.02
C VAL A 235 -7.82 5.09 25.86
N VAL A 236 -8.93 5.81 26.04
CA VAL A 236 -9.48 6.73 25.02
C VAL A 236 -8.59 7.99 24.93
N ASP A 237 -7.99 8.22 23.75
CA ASP A 237 -6.93 9.21 23.52
C ASP A 237 -7.39 10.67 23.68
N ALA A 238 -6.65 11.42 24.50
CA ALA A 238 -6.45 12.85 24.30
C ALA A 238 -5.47 13.06 23.14
N GLY A 239 -5.81 13.93 22.19
CA GLY A 239 -4.99 14.22 21.02
C GLY A 239 -3.72 14.97 21.40
N GLU A 240 -2.59 14.27 21.44
CA GLU A 240 -1.27 14.90 21.54
C GLU A 240 -0.48 14.77 20.23
N ASP A 241 0.08 15.91 19.80
CA ASP A 241 1.00 16.05 18.66
C ASP A 241 2.29 15.24 18.89
N VAL A 242 2.41 14.13 18.16
CA VAL A 242 3.52 13.15 18.21
C VAL A 242 4.92 13.76 18.00
N ALA A 243 4.98 14.97 17.41
CA ALA A 243 6.23 15.60 17.02
C ALA A 243 7.09 16.15 18.17
N ARG A 244 6.55 16.36 19.38
CA ARG A 244 7.25 17.11 20.45
C ARG A 244 8.06 16.27 21.45
N HIS A 245 8.04 14.93 21.38
CA HIS A 245 8.63 14.07 22.41
C HIS A 245 9.53 12.93 21.90
N PHE A 246 10.40 13.15 20.90
CA PHE A 246 11.44 12.17 20.59
C PHE A 246 12.71 12.42 21.41
N SER A 247 13.16 11.43 22.17
CA SER A 247 14.53 11.44 22.73
C SER A 247 15.58 11.23 21.64
N THR A 248 16.83 11.58 21.92
CA THR A 248 17.95 11.39 20.99
C THR A 248 18.14 9.92 20.62
N GLU A 249 17.98 9.00 21.57
CA GLU A 249 18.05 7.55 21.36
C GLU A 249 16.90 7.09 20.46
N GLN A 250 15.69 7.60 20.69
CA GLN A 250 14.53 7.27 19.87
C GLN A 250 14.71 7.75 18.42
N LEU A 251 15.31 8.92 18.20
CA LEU A 251 15.65 9.39 16.84
C LEU A 251 16.73 8.51 16.20
N ARG A 252 17.74 8.10 16.97
CA ARG A 252 18.80 7.21 16.48
C ARG A 252 18.22 5.86 16.04
N GLU A 253 17.29 5.29 16.79
CA GLU A 253 16.61 4.05 16.40
C GLU A 253 15.69 4.28 15.19
N LEU A 254 14.96 5.40 15.16
CA LEU A 254 14.04 5.74 14.08
C LEU A 254 14.74 5.91 12.72
N PHE A 255 15.96 6.45 12.72
CA PHE A 255 16.72 6.68 11.48
C PHE A 255 17.56 5.47 11.05
N LYS A 256 17.69 4.43 11.87
CA LYS A 256 18.47 3.25 11.53
C LYS A 256 17.79 2.46 10.40
N LEU A 257 18.58 2.08 9.39
CA LEU A 257 18.17 1.15 8.33
C LEU A 257 18.66 -0.26 8.68
N GLU A 258 17.74 -1.24 8.65
CA GLU A 258 18.06 -2.67 8.84
C GLU A 258 17.91 -3.42 7.51
N SER A 259 18.97 -3.49 6.70
CA SER A 259 18.89 -4.10 5.35
C SER A 259 19.04 -5.63 5.33
N SER A 260 19.51 -6.24 6.42
CA SER A 260 19.75 -7.70 6.48
C SER A 260 18.54 -8.52 6.92
N VAL A 261 17.46 -7.87 7.36
CA VAL A 261 16.26 -8.54 7.89
C VAL A 261 15.15 -8.59 6.84
N ALA A 262 14.32 -9.63 6.89
CA ALA A 262 13.13 -9.69 6.03
C ALA A 262 12.01 -8.74 6.50
N SER A 263 11.95 -8.47 7.80
CA SER A 263 10.97 -7.61 8.47
C SER A 263 11.50 -7.29 9.87
N ASP A 264 11.89 -6.04 10.11
CA ASP A 264 12.32 -5.59 11.44
C ASP A 264 11.19 -5.74 12.48
N THR A 265 9.94 -5.59 12.04
CA THR A 265 8.74 -5.80 12.86
C THR A 265 8.66 -7.25 13.31
N HIS A 266 8.88 -8.20 12.40
CA HIS A 266 8.83 -9.62 12.74
C HIS A 266 9.95 -10.03 13.72
N GLU A 267 11.16 -9.50 13.52
CA GLU A 267 12.29 -9.73 14.45
C GLU A 267 11.97 -9.22 15.87
N LYS A 268 11.36 -8.03 15.97
CA LYS A 268 10.94 -7.46 17.26
C LYS A 268 9.80 -8.23 17.93
N LEU A 269 8.91 -8.87 17.16
CA LEU A 269 7.86 -9.74 17.70
C LEU A 269 8.43 -11.00 18.37
N LYS A 270 9.67 -11.41 18.04
CA LYS A 270 10.28 -12.66 18.52
C LYS A 270 9.34 -13.85 18.35
N CYS A 271 8.78 -13.97 17.14
CA CYS A 271 7.73 -14.93 16.83
C CYS A 271 8.18 -16.37 17.08
N LYS A 272 7.43 -17.10 17.90
CA LYS A 272 7.68 -18.53 18.20
C LYS A 272 7.06 -19.47 17.18
N ARG A 273 6.19 -18.96 16.30
CA ARG A 273 5.52 -19.75 15.25
C ARG A 273 6.36 -19.88 13.98
N CYS A 274 7.37 -19.03 13.81
CA CYS A 274 8.24 -18.99 12.64
C CYS A 274 9.61 -19.58 12.97
N ILE A 275 10.00 -20.64 12.27
CA ILE A 275 11.31 -21.29 12.40
C ILE A 275 12.07 -21.10 11.09
N GLN A 276 13.22 -20.42 11.14
CA GLN A 276 14.08 -20.14 9.97
C GLN A 276 13.31 -19.53 8.77
N GLY A 277 12.34 -18.64 9.03
CA GLY A 277 11.53 -17.97 8.01
C GLY A 277 10.41 -18.81 7.40
N VAL A 278 10.08 -19.95 8.01
CA VAL A 278 8.90 -20.77 7.68
C VAL A 278 7.94 -20.75 8.86
N GLU A 279 6.68 -20.40 8.62
CA GLU A 279 5.64 -20.44 9.63
C GLU A 279 5.19 -21.89 9.87
N SER A 280 5.69 -22.48 10.97
CA SER A 280 5.45 -23.86 11.39
C SER A 280 4.09 -24.06 12.04
N LEU A 281 3.53 -23.01 12.66
CA LEU A 281 2.23 -23.04 13.32
C LEU A 281 1.35 -21.91 12.79
N ASP A 282 0.14 -22.27 12.38
CA ASP A 282 -0.87 -21.30 11.95
C ASP A 282 -1.29 -20.39 13.13
N PRO A 283 -1.72 -19.16 12.84
CA PRO A 283 -2.28 -18.29 13.86
C PRO A 283 -3.57 -18.87 14.46
N PRO A 284 -4.02 -18.37 15.62
CA PRO A 284 -5.28 -18.80 16.23
C PRO A 284 -6.46 -18.67 15.26
N ALA A 285 -7.36 -19.67 15.23
CA ALA A 285 -8.52 -19.66 14.33
C ALA A 285 -9.49 -18.49 14.56
N THR A 286 -9.45 -17.89 15.76
CA THR A 286 -10.23 -16.70 16.13
C THR A 286 -9.58 -15.38 15.70
N ALA A 287 -8.35 -15.42 15.18
CA ALA A 287 -7.64 -14.22 14.77
C ALA A 287 -8.24 -13.62 13.49
N ASP A 288 -8.31 -12.30 13.44
CA ASP A 288 -8.90 -11.50 12.38
C ASP A 288 -8.05 -10.25 12.05
N CYS A 289 -8.50 -9.42 11.12
CA CYS A 289 -7.80 -8.19 10.73
C CYS A 289 -7.65 -7.15 11.85
N ALA A 290 -8.34 -7.30 12.99
CA ALA A 290 -8.19 -6.42 14.15
C ALA A 290 -7.19 -6.98 15.19
N SER A 291 -6.83 -8.26 15.07
CA SER A 291 -5.90 -8.94 15.95
C SER A 291 -4.46 -8.41 15.78
N ASP A 292 -3.64 -8.58 16.83
CA ASP A 292 -2.22 -8.22 16.79
C ASP A 292 -1.46 -8.94 15.66
N LEU A 293 -0.42 -8.31 15.12
CA LEU A 293 0.39 -8.87 14.04
C LEU A 293 1.04 -10.21 14.40
N SER A 294 1.31 -10.47 15.68
CA SER A 294 1.78 -11.78 16.16
C SER A 294 0.77 -12.91 15.92
N ASN A 295 -0.51 -12.58 15.74
CA ASN A 295 -1.61 -13.49 15.43
C ASN A 295 -2.04 -13.45 13.96
N TRP A 296 -1.28 -12.77 13.09
CA TRP A 296 -1.49 -12.83 11.64
C TRP A 296 -0.66 -13.94 11.02
N PHE A 297 -0.99 -14.33 9.79
CA PHE A 297 -0.12 -15.23 9.03
C PHE A 297 1.17 -14.53 8.63
N HIS A 298 2.28 -15.25 8.73
CA HIS A 298 3.64 -14.76 8.47
C HIS A 298 4.23 -15.50 7.27
N SER A 299 4.53 -14.77 6.19
CA SER A 299 5.10 -15.35 4.96
C SER A 299 6.42 -14.67 4.60
N GLN A 300 7.52 -15.44 4.62
CA GLN A 300 8.88 -14.94 4.28
C GLN A 300 9.52 -15.71 3.12
N LYS A 301 9.63 -17.04 3.21
CA LYS A 301 10.27 -17.85 2.15
C LYS A 301 9.29 -18.37 1.10
N SER A 302 8.01 -18.48 1.46
CA SER A 302 6.97 -19.01 0.59
C SER A 302 5.70 -18.19 0.75
N ALA A 303 5.08 -17.87 -0.39
CA ALA A 303 3.79 -17.20 -0.45
C ALA A 303 2.61 -18.19 -0.52
N ARG A 304 2.84 -19.50 -0.28
CA ARG A 304 1.80 -20.54 -0.40
C ARG A 304 0.57 -20.25 0.46
N LYS A 305 0.75 -19.72 1.67
CA LYS A 305 -0.33 -19.39 2.61
C LYS A 305 -1.02 -18.06 2.30
N VAL A 306 -0.41 -17.19 1.47
CA VAL A 306 -0.98 -15.90 1.09
C VAL A 306 -2.25 -16.13 0.26
N ALA A 307 -3.40 -15.68 0.77
CA ALA A 307 -4.70 -15.95 0.16
C ALA A 307 -4.92 -15.22 -1.18
N ASP A 308 -4.29 -14.06 -1.37
CA ASP A 308 -4.41 -13.28 -2.61
C ASP A 308 -3.47 -13.82 -3.69
N ASN A 309 -4.05 -14.35 -4.77
CA ASN A 309 -3.30 -14.90 -5.91
C ASN A 309 -2.44 -13.85 -6.60
N VAL A 310 -2.91 -12.59 -6.65
CA VAL A 310 -2.14 -11.48 -7.24
C VAL A 310 -0.87 -11.25 -6.43
N LEU A 311 -1.00 -11.06 -5.11
CA LEU A 311 0.16 -10.86 -4.24
C LEU A 311 1.10 -12.06 -4.23
N ARG A 312 0.57 -13.29 -4.31
CA ARG A 312 1.39 -14.51 -4.40
C ARG A 312 2.28 -14.49 -5.65
N ALA A 313 1.73 -14.16 -6.81
CA ALA A 313 2.51 -14.06 -8.05
C ALA A 313 3.59 -12.97 -7.97
N VAL A 314 3.28 -11.81 -7.37
CA VAL A 314 4.25 -10.72 -7.20
C VAL A 314 5.34 -11.06 -6.17
N PHE A 315 5.01 -11.83 -5.14
CA PHE A 315 5.97 -12.27 -4.12
C PHE A 315 7.11 -13.09 -4.73
N GLU A 316 6.80 -13.97 -5.68
CA GLU A 316 7.76 -14.84 -6.35
C GLU A 316 8.77 -14.06 -7.22
N CYS A 317 8.50 -12.80 -7.55
CA CYS A 317 9.44 -11.91 -8.25
C CYS A 317 10.59 -11.37 -7.37
N GLY A 318 10.65 -11.74 -6.08
CA GLY A 318 11.78 -11.42 -5.17
C GLY A 318 11.85 -9.97 -4.67
N SER A 319 10.87 -9.13 -5.00
CA SER A 319 10.83 -7.72 -4.54
C SER A 319 10.16 -7.56 -3.17
N ILE A 320 9.42 -8.58 -2.71
CA ILE A 320 8.77 -8.62 -1.41
C ILE A 320 9.62 -9.48 -0.47
N SER A 321 9.97 -8.95 0.70
CA SER A 321 10.79 -9.66 1.69
C SER A 321 9.96 -10.44 2.70
N PHE A 322 8.77 -9.92 3.02
CA PHE A 322 7.90 -10.47 4.06
C PHE A 322 6.47 -9.97 3.88
N VAL A 323 5.50 -10.83 4.17
CA VAL A 323 4.06 -10.50 4.17
C VAL A 323 3.46 -10.91 5.51
N PHE A 324 2.86 -9.94 6.20
CA PHE A 324 1.82 -10.19 7.18
C PHE A 324 0.49 -10.18 6.43
N HIS A 325 -0.34 -11.21 6.60
CA HIS A 325 -1.68 -11.19 6.05
C HIS A 325 -2.70 -11.79 7.00
N GLN A 326 -3.92 -11.30 6.88
CA GLN A 326 -5.09 -11.84 7.57
C GLN A 326 -6.33 -11.49 6.75
N LYS A 327 -7.42 -12.21 6.98
CA LYS A 327 -8.73 -11.95 6.39
C LYS A 327 -9.73 -11.57 7.48
N SER A 328 -10.76 -10.83 7.09
CA SER A 328 -11.94 -10.68 7.93
C SER A 328 -12.64 -12.04 8.08
N HIS A 329 -13.60 -12.11 9.00
CA HIS A 329 -14.50 -13.26 9.12
C HIS A 329 -15.08 -13.65 7.75
N ASN A 330 -15.36 -14.96 7.55
CA ASN A 330 -15.93 -15.50 6.32
C ASN A 330 -17.34 -14.92 6.11
N VAL A 331 -17.45 -13.75 5.47
CA VAL A 331 -18.72 -13.27 4.93
C VAL A 331 -18.85 -13.86 3.54
N GLU A 332 -19.76 -14.81 3.36
CA GLU A 332 -20.17 -15.24 2.02
C GLU A 332 -20.79 -14.04 1.30
N VAL A 333 -20.10 -13.54 0.28
CA VAL A 333 -20.66 -12.53 -0.62
C VAL A 333 -21.78 -13.23 -1.40
N LYS A 334 -23.03 -12.96 -1.03
CA LYS A 334 -24.21 -13.46 -1.77
C LYS A 334 -24.11 -12.93 -3.20
N LYS A 335 -23.74 -13.79 -4.16
CA LYS A 335 -23.92 -13.50 -5.58
C LYS A 335 -25.41 -13.24 -5.79
N SER A 336 -25.75 -12.07 -6.33
CA SER A 336 -27.11 -11.85 -6.84
C SER A 336 -27.29 -12.83 -7.99
N ALA A 337 -28.17 -13.81 -7.81
CA ALA A 337 -28.58 -14.67 -8.90
C ALA A 337 -29.36 -13.80 -9.89
N GLU A 338 -28.79 -13.55 -11.07
CA GLU A 338 -29.57 -13.13 -12.22
C GLU A 338 -30.56 -14.26 -12.52
N LYS A 339 -31.86 -13.99 -12.32
CA LYS A 339 -32.92 -14.88 -12.77
C LYS A 339 -32.94 -14.83 -14.30
N VAL A 340 -32.37 -15.84 -14.94
CA VAL A 340 -32.75 -16.19 -16.30
C VAL A 340 -34.06 -16.96 -16.18
N GLU A 341 -35.17 -16.34 -16.56
CA GLU A 341 -36.43 -17.04 -16.76
C GLU A 341 -36.30 -17.84 -18.07
N GLU A 342 -35.98 -19.13 -17.96
CA GLU A 342 -36.26 -20.10 -19.03
C GLU A 342 -37.78 -20.28 -19.09
N LYS A 343 -38.37 -19.89 -20.22
CA LYS A 343 -39.72 -20.32 -20.59
C LYS A 343 -39.59 -21.73 -21.14
N ASP A 344 -40.11 -22.71 -20.40
CA ASP A 344 -40.32 -24.06 -20.90
C ASP A 344 -41.34 -24.01 -22.06
N GLU A 345 -40.87 -24.23 -23.29
CA GLU A 345 -41.75 -24.60 -24.40
C GLU A 345 -42.06 -26.09 -24.28
N GLU A 346 -43.34 -26.37 -24.06
CA GLU A 346 -43.94 -27.68 -23.85
C GLU A 346 -43.76 -28.56 -25.11
N TYR A 347 -43.03 -29.67 -24.96
CA TYR A 347 -42.80 -30.67 -26.01
C TYR A 347 -44.08 -31.46 -26.29
N VAL A 348 -44.66 -31.30 -27.48
CA VAL A 348 -45.78 -32.10 -27.99
C VAL A 348 -45.23 -33.24 -28.85
N PRO A 349 -45.45 -34.53 -28.50
CA PRO A 349 -45.02 -35.65 -29.33
C PRO A 349 -45.85 -35.73 -30.62
N SER A 350 -45.19 -35.87 -31.76
CA SER A 350 -45.83 -36.13 -33.05
C SER A 350 -46.36 -37.56 -33.13
N GLU A 351 -47.63 -37.71 -33.51
CA GLU A 351 -48.29 -38.99 -33.79
C GLU A 351 -47.55 -39.77 -34.89
N ALA A 352 -47.49 -41.09 -34.71
CA ALA A 352 -46.86 -42.03 -35.63
C ALA A 352 -47.71 -42.20 -36.90
N GLU A 353 -47.07 -42.07 -38.06
CA GLU A 353 -47.65 -42.42 -39.35
C GLU A 353 -47.86 -43.94 -39.45
N GLU A 354 -49.09 -44.34 -39.77
CA GLU A 354 -49.48 -45.69 -40.15
C GLU A 354 -48.74 -46.09 -41.44
N LEU A 355 -48.08 -47.25 -41.41
CA LEU A 355 -47.58 -47.93 -42.60
C LEU A 355 -48.67 -48.87 -43.10
N ASP A 356 -49.27 -48.53 -44.23
CA ASP A 356 -50.08 -49.42 -45.06
C ASP A 356 -49.20 -50.57 -45.60
N GLU A 357 -49.53 -51.82 -45.24
CA GLU A 357 -49.12 -53.02 -45.98
C GLU A 357 -50.32 -53.53 -46.78
N ASP A 358 -50.28 -53.31 -48.10
CA ASP A 358 -51.13 -53.98 -49.08
C ASP A 358 -50.61 -55.41 -49.35
N GLU A 359 -51.43 -56.42 -49.08
CA GLU A 359 -51.48 -57.70 -49.84
C GLU A 359 -52.92 -58.23 -49.92
#